data_AF-A0A3S3T450-F1
#
_entry.id   AF-A0A3S3T450-F1
#
_cell.length_a   1.000
_cell.length_b   1.000
_cell.length_c   1.000
_cell.angle_alpha   90.00
_cell.angle_beta   90.00
_cell.angle_gamma   90.00
#
_symmetry.space_group_name_H-M   'P 1'
#
loop_
_entity.id
_entity.type
_entity.pdbx_description
1 polymer ?
#
loop_
_entity_poly.entity_id
_entity_poly.type
_entity_poly.pdbx_seq_one_letter_code
_entity_poly.pdbx_strand_id
1 'polypeptide(L)'
;MILLPAVVSIAAASFCSELVMKRPKIKNALAGAFMLMGIMFSGFAAYSVICLQKTNSYVGDLATAWMPSTGSAQTIAVNVWQLRVAYRDHILATDDAGRSKAETRISDVNNALQSTIAAYESLDTTNQDAKITDGIRADLQAYAASGARLLDFSRQGQDEKAITALILRHHQSETEFLQRQRNLSRQTRRERKRLSREASRSITHRWC
;
A
#
# COMPACT_ATOMS: atom_id res chain seq x y z
N MET A 1 26.16 5.48 -28.19
CA MET A 1 26.65 4.57 -29.25
C MET A 1 25.43 3.78 -29.72
N ILE A 2 24.60 4.42 -30.55
CA ILE A 2 24.56 4.24 -32.02
C ILE A 2 23.80 2.96 -32.37
N LEU A 3 22.79 3.12 -33.24
CA LEU A 3 21.85 2.14 -33.84
C LEU A 3 20.56 1.93 -33.00
N LEU A 4 19.34 2.12 -33.50
CA LEU A 4 18.87 2.10 -34.89
C LEU A 4 17.54 2.89 -35.01
N PRO A 5 17.28 3.51 -36.17
CA PRO A 5 16.45 4.68 -36.40
C PRO A 5 15.11 4.32 -37.06
N ALA A 6 14.54 3.16 -36.75
CA ALA A 6 13.52 2.54 -37.60
C ALA A 6 12.18 3.29 -37.66
N VAL A 7 11.72 3.89 -36.55
CA VAL A 7 10.38 4.53 -36.51
C VAL A 7 10.38 5.92 -37.15
N VAL A 8 11.50 6.64 -37.06
CA VAL A 8 11.69 7.91 -37.80
C VAL A 8 11.96 7.63 -39.28
N SER A 9 12.63 6.52 -39.60
CA SER A 9 12.96 6.17 -40.99
C SER A 9 11.75 5.72 -41.82
N ILE A 10 10.73 5.06 -41.21
CA ILE A 10 9.51 4.69 -41.95
C ILE A 10 8.64 5.93 -42.25
N ALA A 11 8.63 6.93 -41.36
CA ALA A 11 7.99 8.21 -41.63
C ALA A 11 8.78 9.05 -42.65
N ALA A 12 10.12 9.03 -42.63
CA ALA A 12 10.95 9.74 -43.60
C ALA A 12 10.93 9.09 -44.99
N ALA A 13 10.87 7.76 -45.10
CA ALA A 13 10.86 7.06 -46.37
C ALA A 13 9.52 7.21 -47.13
N SER A 14 8.39 7.26 -46.42
CA SER A 14 7.09 7.58 -47.05
C SER A 14 6.95 9.06 -47.41
N PHE A 15 7.68 9.95 -46.73
CA PHE A 15 7.67 11.39 -47.04
C PHE A 15 8.56 11.76 -48.24
N CYS A 16 9.52 10.91 -48.62
CA CYS A 16 10.46 11.19 -49.71
C CYS A 16 9.93 10.74 -51.09
N SER A 17 8.95 9.82 -51.16
CA SER A 17 8.39 9.32 -52.43
C SER A 17 7.11 10.03 -52.90
N GLU A 18 6.49 10.89 -52.08
CA GLU A 18 5.29 11.66 -52.42
C GLU A 18 5.56 13.14 -52.78
N LEU A 19 6.81 13.51 -53.07
CA LEU A 19 7.09 14.77 -53.80
C LEU A 19 7.19 14.56 -55.31
N VAL A 20 6.46 13.57 -55.85
CA VAL A 20 6.01 13.62 -57.24
C VAL A 20 5.04 14.80 -57.34
N MET A 21 5.56 15.95 -57.77
CA MET A 21 4.83 17.21 -57.85
C MET A 21 3.59 17.12 -58.76
N LYS A 22 2.44 16.76 -58.18
CA LYS A 22 1.15 17.20 -58.69
C LYS A 22 0.71 18.40 -57.85
N ARG A 23 1.15 19.61 -58.26
CA ARG A 23 0.88 20.88 -57.57
C ARG A 23 -0.59 20.94 -57.11
N PRO A 24 -0.90 20.74 -55.81
CA PRO A 24 -2.25 20.95 -55.33
C PRO A 24 -2.53 22.44 -55.47
N LYS A 25 -3.73 22.81 -55.93
CA LYS A 25 -4.14 24.22 -55.98
C LYS A 25 -3.95 24.80 -54.57
N ILE A 26 -3.42 26.02 -54.46
CA ILE A 26 -3.07 26.68 -53.18
C ILE A 26 -4.16 26.55 -52.10
N LYS A 27 -5.43 26.57 -52.54
CA LYS A 27 -6.63 26.37 -51.70
C LYS A 27 -6.66 25.02 -50.97
N ASN A 28 -6.21 23.94 -51.61
CA ASN A 28 -6.25 22.59 -51.05
C ASN A 28 -5.07 22.30 -50.11
N ALA A 29 -3.89 22.90 -50.36
CA ALA A 29 -2.73 22.76 -49.49
C ALA A 29 -2.96 23.41 -48.12
N LEU A 30 -3.59 24.60 -48.11
CA LEU A 30 -3.94 25.29 -46.88
C LEU A 30 -5.00 24.50 -46.07
N ALA A 31 -6.05 24.02 -46.73
CA ALA A 31 -7.08 23.20 -46.10
C ALA A 31 -6.51 21.89 -45.52
N GLY A 32 -5.57 21.24 -46.21
CA GLY A 32 -4.91 20.02 -45.73
C GLY A 32 -4.09 20.24 -44.45
N ALA A 33 -3.36 21.36 -44.34
CA ALA A 33 -2.59 21.69 -43.14
C ALA A 33 -3.48 21.90 -41.91
N PHE A 34 -4.59 22.63 -42.06
CA PHE A 34 -5.56 22.82 -40.98
C PHE A 34 -6.24 21.50 -40.57
N MET A 35 -6.55 20.63 -41.53
CA MET A 35 -7.17 19.34 -41.25
C MET A 35 -6.23 18.40 -40.48
N LEU A 36 -4.95 18.36 -40.85
CA LEU A 36 -3.92 17.60 -40.14
C LEU A 36 -3.79 18.07 -38.68
N MET A 37 -3.74 19.39 -38.47
CA MET A 37 -3.65 19.97 -37.14
C MET A 37 -4.90 19.68 -36.30
N GLY A 38 -6.08 19.71 -36.92
CA GLY A 38 -7.34 19.33 -36.28
C GLY A 38 -7.38 17.86 -35.85
N ILE A 39 -6.85 16.94 -36.67
CA ILE A 39 -6.76 15.51 -36.33
C ILE A 39 -5.81 15.29 -35.15
N MET A 40 -4.63 15.92 -35.15
CA MET A 40 -3.69 15.84 -34.03
C MET A 40 -4.28 16.38 -32.73
N PHE A 41 -4.98 17.52 -32.80
CA PHE A 41 -5.61 18.12 -31.63
C PHE A 41 -6.77 17.27 -31.09
N SER A 42 -7.57 16.69 -31.98
CA SER A 42 -8.67 15.78 -31.61
C SER A 42 -8.14 14.49 -30.97
N GLY A 43 -7.05 13.94 -31.50
CA GLY A 43 -6.37 12.79 -30.92
C GLY A 43 -5.83 13.08 -29.52
N PHE A 44 -5.23 14.26 -29.32
CA PHE A 44 -4.75 14.70 -28.01
C PHE A 44 -5.92 14.93 -27.03
N ALA A 45 -7.00 15.57 -27.47
CA ALA A 45 -8.19 15.81 -26.66
C ALA A 45 -8.83 14.49 -26.19
N ALA A 46 -8.99 13.52 -27.09
CA ALA A 46 -9.50 12.19 -26.75
C ALA A 46 -8.56 11.47 -25.75
N TYR A 47 -7.25 11.56 -25.98
CA TYR A 47 -6.25 10.99 -25.07
C TYR A 47 -6.32 11.61 -23.67
N SER A 48 -6.47 12.93 -23.58
CA SER A 48 -6.65 13.64 -22.30
C SER A 48 -7.91 13.20 -21.56
N VAL A 49 -9.04 13.03 -22.26
CA VAL A 49 -10.29 12.56 -21.65
C VAL A 49 -10.14 11.14 -21.11
N ILE A 50 -9.54 10.23 -21.87
CA ILE A 50 -9.30 8.85 -21.43
C ILE A 50 -8.34 8.83 -20.22
N CYS A 51 -7.30 9.66 -20.24
CA CYS A 51 -6.36 9.78 -19.13
C CYS A 51 -7.06 10.28 -17.86
N LEU A 52 -7.91 11.32 -17.99
CA LEU A 52 -8.68 11.89 -16.88
C LEU A 52 -9.70 10.89 -16.31
N GLN A 53 -10.40 10.13 -17.17
CA GLN A 53 -11.33 9.08 -16.74
C GLN A 53 -10.62 7.98 -15.96
N LYS A 54 -9.44 7.55 -16.41
CA LYS A 54 -8.61 6.59 -15.68
C LYS A 54 -8.13 7.16 -14.35
N THR A 55 -7.67 8.41 -14.32
CA THR A 55 -7.27 9.06 -13.05
C THR A 55 -8.45 9.18 -12.09
N ASN A 56 -9.65 9.50 -12.59
CA ASN A 56 -10.86 9.60 -11.77
C ASN A 56 -11.29 8.26 -11.18
N SER A 57 -11.17 7.15 -11.94
CA SER A 57 -11.41 5.81 -11.38
C SER A 57 -10.38 5.43 -10.32
N TYR A 58 -9.11 5.81 -10.49
CA TYR A 58 -8.08 5.61 -9.45
C TYR A 58 -8.34 6.46 -8.20
N VAL A 59 -8.86 7.69 -8.34
CA VAL A 59 -9.23 8.54 -7.20
C VAL A 59 -10.46 7.98 -6.46
N GLY A 60 -11.40 7.35 -7.18
CA GLY A 60 -12.51 6.60 -6.58
C GLY A 60 -12.04 5.47 -5.68
N ASP A 61 -11.15 4.61 -6.18
CA ASP A 61 -10.59 3.48 -5.42
C ASP A 61 -9.67 3.94 -4.27
N LEU A 62 -8.91 5.04 -4.45
CA LEU A 62 -8.12 5.64 -3.36
C LEU A 62 -9.01 6.20 -2.24
N ALA A 63 -10.16 6.79 -2.57
CA ALA A 63 -11.04 7.43 -1.59
C ALA A 63 -11.89 6.43 -0.81
N THR A 64 -12.35 5.36 -1.46
CA THR A 64 -13.24 4.36 -0.84
C THR A 64 -12.48 3.24 -0.12
N ALA A 65 -11.27 2.88 -0.57
CA ALA A 65 -10.50 1.80 0.04
C ALA A 65 -9.36 2.28 0.96
N TRP A 66 -8.59 3.32 0.59
CA TRP A 66 -7.36 3.68 1.33
C TRP A 66 -7.56 4.66 2.48
N MET A 67 -8.56 5.54 2.41
CA MET A 67 -8.84 6.49 3.49
C MET A 67 -9.45 5.81 4.73
N PRO A 68 -10.44 4.90 4.60
CA PRO A 68 -10.93 4.12 5.73
C PRO A 68 -9.89 3.11 6.25
N SER A 69 -9.11 2.47 5.36
CA SER A 69 -8.12 1.47 5.77
C SER A 69 -7.00 2.07 6.63
N THR A 70 -6.56 3.29 6.33
CA THR A 70 -5.56 4.01 7.16
C THR A 70 -6.11 4.42 8.52
N GLY A 71 -7.37 4.86 8.60
CA GLY A 71 -8.06 5.14 9.86
C GLY A 71 -8.24 3.89 10.74
N SER A 72 -8.66 2.77 10.14
CA SER A 72 -8.77 1.48 10.83
C SER A 72 -7.40 0.93 11.26
N ALA A 73 -6.37 1.06 10.42
CA ALA A 73 -5.00 0.68 10.77
C ALA A 73 -4.44 1.52 11.93
N GLN A 74 -4.73 2.82 11.95
CA GLN A 74 -4.38 3.70 13.06
C GLN A 74 -5.12 3.31 14.34
N THR A 75 -6.40 2.95 14.24
CA THR A 75 -7.20 2.48 15.38
C THR A 75 -6.64 1.17 15.94
N ILE A 76 -6.25 0.22 15.08
CA ILE A 76 -5.54 -1.00 15.49
C ILE A 76 -4.25 -0.65 16.23
N ALA A 77 -3.44 0.26 15.69
CA ALA A 77 -2.20 0.69 16.33
C ALA A 77 -2.46 1.29 17.72
N VAL A 78 -3.43 2.19 17.85
CA VAL A 78 -3.82 2.79 19.14
C VAL A 78 -4.28 1.72 20.13
N ASN A 79 -5.08 0.75 19.71
CA ASN A 79 -5.54 -0.31 20.59
C ASN A 79 -4.38 -1.23 21.04
N VAL A 80 -3.39 -1.49 20.18
CA VAL A 80 -2.16 -2.20 20.59
C VAL A 80 -1.39 -1.42 21.66
N TRP A 81 -1.29 -0.10 21.54
CA TRP A 81 -0.69 0.75 22.58
C TRP A 81 -1.47 0.70 23.88
N GLN A 82 -2.81 0.78 23.83
CA GLN A 82 -3.68 0.67 25.00
C GLN A 82 -3.53 -0.68 25.69
N LEU A 83 -3.36 -1.76 24.93
CA LEU A 83 -3.15 -3.10 25.47
C LEU A 83 -1.84 -3.15 26.28
N ARG A 84 -0.75 -2.58 25.76
CA ARG A 84 0.53 -2.48 26.49
C ARG A 84 0.41 -1.65 27.76
N VAL A 85 -0.33 -0.54 27.70
CA VAL A 85 -0.59 0.30 28.88
C VAL A 85 -1.36 -0.49 29.93
N ALA A 86 -2.38 -1.26 29.54
CA ALA A 86 -3.15 -2.07 30.48
C ALA A 86 -2.30 -3.15 31.16
N TYR A 87 -1.39 -3.82 30.43
CA TYR A 87 -0.42 -4.74 31.04
C TYR A 87 0.53 -4.02 32.01
N ARG A 88 0.99 -2.83 31.67
CA ARG A 88 1.83 -2.03 32.59
C ARG A 88 1.06 -1.62 33.83
N ASP A 89 -0.19 -1.18 33.67
CA ASP A 89 -1.05 -0.77 34.79
C ASP A 89 -1.31 -1.96 35.73
N HIS A 90 -1.37 -3.20 35.21
CA HIS A 90 -1.46 -4.41 36.03
C HIS A 90 -0.20 -4.62 36.89
N ILE A 91 0.99 -4.48 36.32
CA ILE A 91 2.27 -4.62 37.05
C ILE A 91 2.43 -3.52 38.10
N LEU A 92 2.00 -2.29 37.78
CA LEU A 92 2.12 -1.15 38.69
C LEU A 92 1.05 -1.11 39.77
N ALA A 93 -0.01 -1.92 39.64
CA ALA A 93 -1.06 -1.99 40.64
C ALA A 93 -0.56 -2.66 41.92
N THR A 94 -0.69 -1.94 43.04
CA THR A 94 -0.28 -2.41 44.37
C THR A 94 -1.36 -3.25 45.05
N ASP A 95 -2.61 -3.13 44.60
CA ASP A 95 -3.80 -3.78 45.16
C ASP A 95 -4.50 -4.69 44.14
N ASP A 96 -5.23 -5.68 44.64
CA ASP A 96 -5.94 -6.65 43.79
C ASP A 96 -7.09 -6.03 43.00
N ALA A 97 -7.71 -4.96 43.51
CA ALA A 97 -8.74 -4.24 42.77
C ALA A 97 -8.16 -3.49 41.57
N GLY A 98 -6.99 -2.86 41.73
CA GLY A 98 -6.21 -2.27 40.63
C GLY A 98 -5.82 -3.30 39.57
N ARG A 99 -5.33 -4.48 39.99
CA ARG A 99 -5.00 -5.59 39.07
C ARG A 99 -6.22 -6.11 38.32
N SER A 100 -7.32 -6.37 39.02
CA SER A 100 -8.56 -6.83 38.40
C SER A 100 -9.10 -5.83 37.37
N LYS A 101 -9.05 -4.52 37.68
CA LYS A 101 -9.42 -3.46 36.73
C LYS A 101 -8.52 -3.45 35.48
N ALA A 102 -7.23 -3.66 35.65
CA ALA A 102 -6.29 -3.76 34.53
C ALA A 102 -6.57 -5.02 33.67
N GLU A 103 -6.92 -6.15 34.28
CA GLU A 103 -7.32 -7.37 33.57
C GLU A 103 -8.61 -7.19 32.76
N THR A 104 -9.62 -6.50 33.32
CA THR A 104 -10.83 -6.12 32.57
C THR A 104 -10.46 -5.25 31.37
N ARG A 105 -9.61 -4.24 31.57
CA ARG A 105 -9.15 -3.36 30.48
C ARG A 105 -8.39 -4.12 29.39
N ILE A 106 -7.58 -5.12 29.76
CA ILE A 106 -6.91 -6.01 28.79
C ILE A 106 -7.94 -6.74 27.94
N SER A 107 -8.97 -7.31 28.57
CA SER A 107 -10.05 -8.01 27.86
C SER A 107 -10.81 -7.09 26.91
N ASP A 108 -11.22 -5.91 27.38
CA ASP A 108 -11.97 -4.93 26.59
C ASP A 108 -11.19 -4.46 25.36
N VAL A 109 -9.91 -4.13 25.54
CA VAL A 109 -9.05 -3.69 24.43
C VAL A 109 -8.81 -4.82 23.44
N ASN A 110 -8.68 -6.07 23.92
CA ASN A 110 -8.50 -7.22 23.03
C ASN A 110 -9.77 -7.47 22.19
N ASN A 111 -10.96 -7.35 22.80
CA ASN A 111 -12.23 -7.45 22.09
C ASN A 111 -12.39 -6.33 21.05
N ALA A 112 -12.02 -5.10 21.40
CA ALA A 112 -12.02 -3.96 20.49
C ALA A 112 -11.04 -4.17 19.30
N LEU A 113 -9.87 -4.76 19.54
CA LEU A 113 -8.92 -5.15 18.49
C LEU A 113 -9.52 -6.14 17.51
N GLN A 114 -10.13 -7.22 18.01
CA GLN A 114 -10.76 -8.23 17.16
C GLN A 114 -11.88 -7.63 16.30
N SER A 115 -12.72 -6.78 16.91
CA SER A 115 -13.79 -6.07 16.19
C SER A 115 -13.24 -5.13 15.12
N THR A 116 -12.18 -4.37 15.42
CA THR A 116 -11.56 -3.44 14.46
C THR A 116 -10.91 -4.18 13.30
N ILE A 117 -10.28 -5.34 13.56
CA ILE A 117 -9.69 -6.18 12.52
C ILE A 117 -10.78 -6.78 11.64
N ALA A 118 -11.87 -7.29 12.22
CA ALA A 118 -12.99 -7.82 11.45
C ALA A 118 -13.66 -6.72 10.59
N ALA A 119 -13.81 -5.51 11.13
CA ALA A 119 -14.29 -4.37 10.37
C ALA A 119 -13.34 -4.01 9.22
N TYR A 120 -12.02 -4.05 9.45
CA TYR A 120 -11.02 -3.85 8.40
C TYR A 120 -11.12 -4.90 7.28
N GLU A 121 -11.26 -6.19 7.64
CA GLU A 121 -11.41 -7.29 6.66
C GLU A 121 -12.70 -7.20 5.84
N SER A 122 -13.75 -6.55 6.37
CA SER A 122 -15.01 -6.32 5.65
C SER A 122 -14.93 -5.22 4.58
N LEU A 123 -13.91 -4.35 4.62
CA LEU A 123 -13.71 -3.24 3.70
C LEU A 123 -13.05 -3.72 2.40
N ASP A 124 -13.71 -4.61 1.65
CA ASP A 124 -13.35 -5.12 0.31
C ASP A 124 -11.83 -5.12 0.01
N THR A 125 -11.09 -5.79 0.89
CA THR A 125 -9.63 -5.70 0.93
C THR A 125 -8.98 -6.69 -0.05
N THR A 126 -7.96 -6.24 -0.78
CA THR A 126 -7.24 -7.08 -1.78
C THR A 126 -6.53 -8.26 -1.07
N ASN A 127 -6.21 -9.37 -1.77
CA ASN A 127 -5.46 -10.52 -1.23
C ASN A 127 -4.19 -10.16 -0.39
N GLN A 128 -3.58 -9.01 -0.66
CA GLN A 128 -2.41 -8.51 0.08
C GLN A 128 -2.76 -8.06 1.51
N ASP A 129 -3.94 -7.49 1.71
CA ASP A 129 -4.43 -6.99 2.99
C ASP A 129 -4.84 -8.12 3.93
N ALA A 130 -5.43 -9.21 3.39
CA ALA A 130 -5.74 -10.41 4.18
C ALA A 130 -4.50 -11.04 4.83
N LYS A 131 -3.36 -11.07 4.10
CA LYS A 131 -2.09 -11.53 4.68
C LYS A 131 -1.57 -10.62 5.78
N ILE A 132 -1.87 -9.32 5.71
CA ILE A 132 -1.46 -8.36 6.73
C ILE A 132 -2.32 -8.56 7.98
N THR A 133 -3.64 -8.71 7.85
CA THR A 133 -4.52 -8.95 9.00
C THR A 133 -4.26 -10.28 9.69
N ASP A 134 -3.95 -11.34 8.93
CA ASP A 134 -3.52 -12.62 9.49
C ASP A 134 -2.21 -12.50 10.28
N GLY A 135 -1.25 -11.74 9.76
CA GLY A 135 -0.01 -11.45 10.47
C GLY A 135 -0.25 -10.70 11.78
N ILE A 136 -1.13 -9.69 11.76
CA ILE A 136 -1.54 -8.94 12.95
C ILE A 136 -2.20 -9.87 13.97
N ARG A 137 -3.11 -10.76 13.53
CA ARG A 137 -3.80 -11.72 14.40
C ARG A 137 -2.83 -12.69 15.07
N ALA A 138 -1.85 -13.22 14.32
CA ALA A 138 -0.81 -14.08 14.85
C ALA A 138 0.08 -13.34 15.88
N ASP A 139 0.49 -12.10 15.57
CA ASP A 139 1.30 -11.27 16.46
C ASP A 139 0.54 -10.93 17.76
N LEU A 140 -0.78 -10.68 17.67
CA LEU A 140 -1.67 -10.46 18.83
C LEU A 140 -1.84 -11.71 19.68
N GLN A 141 -2.02 -12.89 19.07
CA GLN A 141 -2.10 -14.15 19.82
C GLN A 141 -0.80 -14.43 20.58
N ALA A 142 0.34 -14.25 19.91
CA ALA A 142 1.64 -14.38 20.56
C ALA A 142 1.83 -13.35 21.68
N TYR A 143 1.34 -12.12 21.50
CA TYR A 143 1.37 -11.08 22.52
C TYR A 143 0.49 -11.45 23.73
N ALA A 144 -0.73 -11.94 23.51
CA ALA A 144 -1.63 -12.40 24.56
C ALA A 144 -1.04 -13.59 25.35
N ALA A 145 -0.40 -14.55 24.67
CA ALA A 145 0.28 -15.66 25.33
C ALA A 145 1.44 -15.19 26.23
N SER A 146 2.21 -14.19 25.79
CA SER A 146 3.25 -13.58 26.63
C SER A 146 2.65 -12.76 27.79
N GLY A 147 1.52 -12.09 27.55
CA GLY A 147 0.75 -11.36 28.55
C GLY A 147 0.23 -12.26 29.65
N ALA A 148 -0.29 -13.45 29.33
CA ALA A 148 -0.75 -14.41 30.33
C ALA A 148 0.36 -14.80 31.33
N ARG A 149 1.57 -15.09 30.82
CA ARG A 149 2.74 -15.39 31.68
C ARG A 149 3.12 -14.20 32.57
N LEU A 150 3.00 -12.99 32.03
CA LEU A 150 3.27 -11.76 32.75
C LEU A 150 2.26 -11.53 33.87
N LEU A 151 0.97 -11.75 33.61
CA LEU A 151 -0.10 -11.64 34.61
C LEU A 151 0.14 -12.65 35.74
N ASP A 152 0.53 -13.88 35.42
CA ASP A 152 0.87 -14.90 36.43
C ASP A 152 2.06 -14.49 37.31
N PHE A 153 3.12 -13.93 36.72
CA PHE A 153 4.26 -13.42 37.48
C PHE A 153 3.91 -12.22 38.35
N SER A 154 3.09 -11.30 37.85
CA SER A 154 2.64 -10.13 38.63
C SER A 154 1.72 -10.53 39.78
N ARG A 155 0.82 -11.50 39.59
CA ARG A 155 -0.01 -12.06 40.68
C ARG A 155 0.82 -12.74 41.78
N GLN A 156 1.99 -13.28 41.43
CA GLN A 156 2.93 -13.88 42.37
C GLN A 156 3.87 -12.85 43.02
N GLY A 157 3.70 -11.55 42.75
CA GLY A 157 4.57 -10.48 43.23
C GLY A 157 5.99 -10.50 42.64
N GLN A 158 6.19 -11.21 41.52
CA GLN A 158 7.48 -11.31 40.83
C GLN A 158 7.60 -10.22 39.75
N ASP A 159 7.45 -8.96 40.16
CA ASP A 159 7.32 -7.83 39.24
C ASP A 159 8.57 -7.62 38.37
N GLU A 160 9.78 -7.91 38.89
CA GLU A 160 11.01 -7.86 38.08
C GLU A 160 10.98 -8.82 36.88
N LYS A 161 10.44 -10.03 37.07
CA LYS A 161 10.30 -11.01 35.98
C LYS A 161 9.18 -10.61 35.01
N ALA A 162 8.09 -10.04 35.53
CA ALA A 162 7.00 -9.48 34.72
C ALA A 162 7.50 -8.31 33.83
N ILE A 163 8.27 -7.39 34.40
CA ILE A 163 8.89 -6.26 33.69
C ILE A 163 9.87 -6.77 32.62
N THR A 164 10.72 -7.74 32.96
CA THR A 164 11.65 -8.34 32.00
C THR A 164 10.92 -9.00 30.84
N ALA A 165 9.84 -9.73 31.10
CA ALA A 165 9.00 -10.32 30.06
C ALA A 165 8.35 -9.26 29.15
N LEU A 166 7.89 -8.14 29.72
CA LEU A 166 7.32 -7.02 28.95
C LEU A 166 8.36 -6.34 28.05
N ILE A 167 9.55 -6.04 28.60
CA ILE A 167 10.63 -5.35 27.89
C ILE A 167 11.16 -6.21 26.74
N LEU A 168 11.41 -7.50 26.98
CA LEU A 168 11.91 -8.41 25.95
C LEU A 168 10.94 -8.49 24.76
N ARG A 169 9.63 -8.59 25.02
CA ARG A 169 8.62 -8.62 23.96
C ARG A 169 8.53 -7.28 23.22
N HIS A 170 8.58 -6.15 23.94
CA HIS A 170 8.54 -4.84 23.32
C HIS A 170 9.73 -4.64 22.37
N HIS A 171 10.94 -4.96 22.83
CA HIS A 171 12.16 -4.81 22.03
C HIS A 171 12.16 -5.73 20.81
N GLN A 172 11.62 -6.95 20.93
CA GLN A 172 11.50 -7.89 19.81
C GLN A 172 10.49 -7.40 18.75
N SER A 173 9.38 -6.78 19.18
CA SER A 173 8.39 -6.22 18.24
C SER A 173 8.94 -5.04 17.42
N GLU A 174 9.78 -4.18 18.01
CA GLU A 174 10.34 -3.02 17.30
C GLU A 174 11.38 -3.43 16.24
N THR A 175 12.27 -4.37 16.58
CA THR A 175 13.30 -4.83 15.64
C THR A 175 12.68 -5.56 14.45
N GLU A 176 11.70 -6.42 14.71
CA GLU A 176 10.95 -7.11 13.66
C GLU A 176 10.12 -6.13 12.82
N PHE A 177 9.51 -5.11 13.43
CA PHE A 177 8.75 -4.08 12.71
C PHE A 177 9.65 -3.31 11.75
N LEU A 178 10.78 -2.79 12.22
CA LEU A 178 11.74 -2.06 11.40
C LEU A 178 12.30 -2.95 10.27
N GLN A 179 12.50 -4.24 10.55
CA GLN A 179 12.97 -5.21 9.57
C GLN A 179 11.91 -5.52 8.51
N ARG A 180 10.64 -5.70 8.91
CA ARG A 180 9.49 -5.89 8.01
C ARG A 180 9.29 -4.67 7.11
N GLN A 181 9.31 -3.46 7.67
CA GLN A 181 9.16 -2.22 6.90
C GLN A 181 10.29 -2.05 5.86
N ARG A 182 11.53 -2.41 6.23
CA ARG A 182 12.68 -2.40 5.31
C ARG A 182 12.55 -3.46 4.21
N ASN A 183 12.01 -4.63 4.53
CA ASN A 183 11.78 -5.70 3.56
C ASN A 183 10.64 -5.38 2.60
N LEU A 184 9.54 -4.80 3.09
CA LEU A 184 8.40 -4.37 2.28
C LEU A 184 8.79 -3.26 1.31
N SER A 185 9.55 -2.26 1.77
CA SER A 185 10.08 -1.20 0.89
C SER A 185 11.05 -1.75 -0.18
N ARG A 186 11.82 -2.80 0.14
CA ARG A 186 12.65 -3.51 -0.83
C ARG A 186 11.82 -4.32 -1.83
N GLN A 187 10.76 -4.99 -1.39
CA GLN A 187 9.86 -5.75 -2.25
C GLN A 187 9.12 -4.85 -3.23
N THR A 188 8.50 -3.77 -2.76
CA THR A 188 7.79 -2.80 -3.61
C THR A 188 8.71 -2.14 -4.65
N ARG A 189 9.98 -1.89 -4.29
CA ARG A 189 11.00 -1.43 -5.26
C ARG A 189 11.33 -2.49 -6.30
N ARG A 190 11.44 -3.77 -5.91
CA ARG A 190 11.71 -4.89 -6.82
C ARG A 190 10.54 -5.13 -7.77
N GLU A 191 9.31 -5.09 -7.26
CA GLU A 191 8.11 -5.20 -8.09
C GLU A 191 7.98 -4.06 -9.08
N ARG A 192 8.21 -2.81 -8.66
CA ARG A 192 8.26 -1.68 -9.60
C ARG A 192 9.31 -1.88 -10.70
N LYS A 193 10.50 -2.36 -10.36
CA LYS A 193 11.53 -2.70 -11.35
C LYS A 193 11.10 -3.85 -12.26
N ARG A 194 10.40 -4.85 -11.73
CA ARG A 194 9.88 -5.99 -12.50
C ARG A 194 8.80 -5.55 -13.47
N LEU A 195 7.80 -4.82 -13.01
CA LEU A 195 6.74 -4.23 -13.83
C LEU A 195 7.30 -3.28 -14.89
N SER A 196 8.29 -2.46 -14.55
CA SER A 196 8.99 -1.62 -15.53
C SER A 196 9.68 -2.45 -16.60
N ARG A 197 10.37 -3.55 -16.24
CA ARG A 197 11.00 -4.47 -17.21
C ARG A 197 9.96 -5.20 -18.06
N GLU A 198 8.86 -5.64 -17.46
CA GLU A 198 7.75 -6.31 -18.16
C GLU A 198 7.04 -5.34 -19.11
N ALA A 199 6.80 -4.09 -18.70
CA ALA A 199 6.28 -3.03 -19.57
C ALA A 199 7.24 -2.78 -20.75
N SER A 200 8.54 -2.61 -20.50
CA SER A 200 9.53 -2.47 -21.58
C SER A 200 9.57 -3.67 -22.52
N ARG A 201 9.45 -4.91 -22.00
CA ARG A 201 9.35 -6.13 -22.81
C ARG A 201 8.06 -6.21 -23.63
N SER A 202 6.93 -5.82 -23.04
CA SER A 202 5.64 -5.80 -23.73
C SER A 202 5.58 -4.77 -24.86
N ILE A 203 6.31 -3.65 -24.71
CA ILE A 203 6.48 -2.65 -25.76
C ILE A 203 7.38 -3.22 -26.86
N THR A 204 8.46 -3.94 -26.53
CA THR A 204 9.35 -4.54 -27.55
C THR A 204 8.69 -5.69 -28.33
N HIS A 205 7.82 -6.49 -27.70
CA HIS A 205 7.08 -7.56 -28.40
C HIS A 205 5.87 -7.08 -29.22
N ARG A 206 5.44 -5.82 -29.10
CA ARG A 206 4.30 -5.26 -29.85
C ARG A 206 4.73 -4.60 -31.17
N TRP A 207 6.03 -4.49 -31.42
CA TRP A 207 6.63 -3.79 -32.57
C TRP A 207 7.77 -4.58 -33.26
N CYS A 208 7.86 -5.89 -33.00
CA CYS A 208 8.51 -6.88 -33.86
C CYS A 208 7.42 -7.82 -34.38
#